data_AF-A0A9P3UZL1-F1
#
_entry.id   AF-A0A9P3UZL1-F1
#
_cell.length_a   1.000
_cell.length_b   1.000
_cell.length_c   1.000
_cell.angle_alpha   90.00
_cell.angle_beta   90.00
_cell.angle_gamma   90.00
#
_symmetry.space_group_name_H-M   'P 1'
#
loop_
_entity.id
_entity.type
_entity.pdbx_description
1 polymer ?
#
loop_
_entity_poly.entity_id
_entity_poly.type
_entity_poly.pdbx_seq_one_letter_code
_entity_poly.pdbx_strand_id
1 'polypeptide(L)' 'MARPQQVPPNGVELSRLLTVRGRQGAHDWLTNVLGVPLTLNFVRTAATKRQIPSREVGGALMFSTQDLFDWAMSLTERTA' A
#
# COMPACT_ATOMS: atom_id res chain seq x y z
N MET A 1 18.44 6.43 13.86
CA MET A 1 17.88 7.51 13.03
C MET A 1 16.38 7.29 12.93
N ALA A 2 15.56 8.21 13.43
CA ALA A 2 14.11 8.10 13.33
C ALA A 2 13.72 8.42 11.89
N ARG A 3 13.06 7.50 11.19
CA ARG A 3 12.43 7.80 9.90
C ARG A 3 11.45 8.96 10.13
N PRO A 4 11.41 9.99 9.27
CA PRO A 4 10.39 11.03 9.39
C PRO A 4 9.04 10.31 9.45
N GLN A 5 8.24 10.58 10.48
CA GLN A 5 6.88 10.08 10.54
C GLN A 5 6.13 10.76 9.40
N GLN A 6 6.11 10.12 8.23
CA GLN A 6 5.25 10.52 7.12
C GLN A 6 3.84 10.36 7.64
N VAL A 7 3.24 11.48 8.02
CA VAL A 7 1.89 11.50 8.56
C VAL A 7 0.97 11.21 7.37
N PRO A 8 0.09 10.21 7.47
CA PRO A 8 -0.88 9.97 6.42
C PRO A 8 -1.73 11.23 6.22
N PRO A 9 -2.26 11.48 5.01
CA PRO A 9 -3.16 12.62 4.78
C PRO A 9 -4.31 12.60 5.79
N ASN A 10 -4.73 13.79 6.25
CA ASN A 10 -5.70 13.95 7.34
C ASN A 10 -6.91 13.01 7.18
N GLY A 11 -7.13 12.13 8.17
CA GLY A 11 -8.27 11.22 8.23
C GLY A 11 -8.02 9.79 7.73
N VAL A 12 -6.83 9.45 7.25
CA VAL A 12 -6.50 8.06 6.89
C VAL A 12 -6.00 7.29 8.11
N GLU A 13 -6.82 6.36 8.60
CA GLU A 13 -6.44 5.45 9.68
C GLU A 13 -5.56 4.32 9.12
N LEU A 14 -4.30 4.26 9.55
CA LEU A 14 -3.39 3.17 9.20
C LEU A 14 -3.52 2.03 10.22
N SER A 15 -3.78 0.85 9.69
CA SER A 15 -3.87 -0.40 10.44
C SER A 15 -2.96 -1.48 9.85
N ARG A 16 -2.40 -2.30 10.75
CA ARG A 16 -1.65 -3.52 10.42
C ARG A 16 -2.55 -4.73 10.15
N LEU A 17 -3.86 -4.58 10.35
CA LEU A 17 -4.82 -5.63 10.04
C LEU A 17 -4.92 -5.80 8.53
N LEU A 18 -5.03 -7.05 8.10
CA LEU A 18 -5.18 -7.43 6.69
C LEU A 18 -6.62 -7.17 6.22
N THR A 19 -6.98 -5.91 6.03
CA THR A 19 -8.35 -5.48 5.68
C THR A 19 -8.55 -5.26 4.18
N VAL A 20 -7.46 -4.99 3.43
CA VAL A 20 -7.54 -4.68 2.01
C VAL A 20 -7.43 -5.96 1.19
N ARG A 21 -8.51 -6.31 0.49
CA ARG A 21 -8.59 -7.55 -0.29
C ARG A 21 -8.18 -7.34 -1.74
N GLY A 22 -7.21 -8.13 -2.17
CA GLY A 22 -6.80 -8.27 -3.56
C GLY A 22 -6.03 -7.07 -4.10
N ARG A 23 -5.46 -7.27 -5.29
CA ARG A 23 -4.63 -6.26 -5.98
C ARG A 23 -5.44 -5.04 -6.41
N GLN A 24 -6.72 -5.25 -6.74
CA GLN A 24 -7.65 -4.15 -7.07
C GLN A 24 -7.96 -3.29 -5.85
N GLY A 25 -8.23 -3.91 -4.69
CA GLY A 25 -8.46 -3.17 -3.45
C GLY A 25 -7.22 -2.41 -2.99
N ALA A 26 -6.03 -3.00 -3.14
CA ALA A 26 -4.78 -2.30 -2.88
C ALA A 26 -4.62 -1.06 -3.78
N HIS A 27 -4.88 -1.20 -5.09
CA HIS A 27 -4.85 -0.08 -6.03
C HIS A 27 -5.85 1.01 -5.67
N ASP A 28 -7.10 0.64 -5.40
CA ASP A 28 -8.16 1.58 -5.03
C ASP A 28 -7.81 2.38 -3.78
N TRP A 29 -7.30 1.70 -2.74
CA TRP A 29 -6.86 2.37 -1.52
C TRP A 29 -5.69 3.34 -1.78
N LEU A 30 -4.69 2.92 -2.56
CA LEU A 30 -3.55 3.76 -2.91
C LEU A 30 -3.95 5.00 -3.72
N THR A 31 -4.90 4.89 -4.66
CA THR A 31 -5.31 6.02 -5.51
C THR A 31 -6.37 6.90 -4.86
N ASN A 32 -7.39 6.30 -4.26
CA ASN A 32 -8.58 7.03 -3.80
C ASN A 32 -8.46 7.50 -2.36
N VAL A 33 -7.76 6.74 -1.51
CA VAL A 33 -7.57 7.08 -0.09
C VAL A 33 -6.25 7.84 0.09
N LEU A 34 -5.15 7.30 -0.42
CA LEU A 34 -3.84 7.92 -0.28
C LEU A 34 -3.54 9.00 -1.35
N GLY A 35 -4.28 9.01 -2.46
CA GLY A 35 -4.11 10.00 -3.52
C GLY A 35 -2.88 9.78 -4.42
N VAL A 36 -2.26 8.59 -4.38
CA VAL A 36 -1.04 8.30 -5.16
C VAL A 36 -1.44 7.86 -6.57
N PRO A 37 -1.04 8.59 -7.63
CA PRO A 37 -1.45 8.28 -8.99
C PRO A 37 -0.67 7.07 -9.55
N LEU A 38 -1.06 5.86 -9.14
CA LEU A 38 -0.49 4.60 -9.62
C LEU A 38 -1.43 3.90 -10.58
N THR A 39 -0.87 3.20 -11.56
CA THR A 39 -1.65 2.31 -12.42
C THR A 39 -1.89 0.96 -11.74
N LEU A 40 -3.02 0.32 -12.03
CA LEU A 40 -3.32 -1.01 -11.52
C LEU A 40 -2.24 -2.04 -11.91
N ASN A 41 -1.71 -1.96 -13.14
CA ASN A 41 -0.65 -2.86 -13.61
C ASN A 41 0.63 -2.73 -12.80
N PHE A 42 0.96 -1.51 -12.36
CA PHE A 42 2.10 -1.28 -11.48
C PHE A 42 1.91 -1.95 -10.12
N VAL A 43 0.75 -1.76 -9.48
CA VAL A 43 0.41 -2.42 -8.21
C VAL A 43 0.41 -3.95 -8.36
N ARG A 44 -0.15 -4.48 -9.46
CA ARG A 44 -0.14 -5.93 -9.76
C ARG A 44 1.28 -6.48 -9.87
N THR A 45 2.17 -5.74 -10.53
CA THR A 45 3.56 -6.13 -10.72
C THR A 45 4.31 -6.07 -9.38
N ALA A 46 4.12 -5.02 -8.60
CA ALA A 46 4.73 -4.87 -7.28
C ALA A 46 4.29 -5.98 -6.30
N ALA A 47 3.00 -6.30 -6.27
CA ALA A 47 2.47 -7.40 -5.47
C ALA A 47 3.04 -8.76 -5.92
N THR A 48 3.12 -9.02 -7.23
CA THR A 48 3.71 -10.26 -7.78
C THR A 48 5.19 -10.39 -7.43
N LYS A 49 5.93 -9.28 -7.50
CA LYS A 49 7.34 -9.19 -7.11
C LYS A 49 7.55 -9.16 -5.59
N ARG A 50 6.48 -9.28 -4.79
CA ARG A 50 6.50 -9.22 -3.32
C ARG A 50 7.17 -7.96 -2.77
N GLN A 51 7.06 -6.84 -3.50
CA GLN A 51 7.54 -5.53 -3.05
C GLN A 51 6.58 -4.91 -2.04
N ILE A 52 5.30 -5.31 -2.09
CA ILE A 52 4.28 -4.94 -1.12
C ILE A 52 4.07 -6.13 -0.19
N PRO A 53 4.29 -5.98 1.12
CA PRO A 53 3.96 -7.01 2.09
C PRO A 53 2.48 -7.40 1.97
N SER A 54 2.23 -8.71 1.89
CA SER A 54 0.89 -9.26 1.73
C SER A 54 0.87 -10.70 2.20
N ARG A 55 -0.33 -11.18 2.55
CA ARG A 55 -0.54 -12.56 2.98
C ARG A 55 -1.76 -13.15 2.30
N GLU A 56 -1.65 -14.41 1.91
CA GLU A 56 -2.82 -15.14 1.42
C GLU A 56 -3.70 -15.60 2.59
N VAL A 57 -4.97 -15.25 2.55
CA VAL A 57 -5.98 -15.65 3.53
C VAL A 57 -7.22 -16.10 2.76
N GLY A 58 -7.60 -17.38 2.90
CA GLY A 58 -8.75 -17.93 2.20
C GLY A 58 -8.65 -17.86 0.66
N GLY A 59 -7.44 -18.02 0.10
CA GLY A 59 -7.20 -17.96 -1.35
C GLY A 59 -7.20 -16.54 -1.94
N ALA A 60 -7.32 -15.50 -1.12
CA ALA A 60 -7.19 -14.11 -1.54
C ALA A 60 -5.93 -13.48 -0.97
N LEU A 61 -5.23 -12.68 -1.79
CA LEU A 61 -4.11 -11.87 -1.34
C LEU A 61 -4.65 -10.69 -0.53
N MET A 62 -4.25 -10.57 0.73
CA MET A 62 -4.68 -9.53 1.64
C MET A 62 -3.52 -8.60 1.98
N PHE A 63 -3.82 -7.32 2.15
CA PHE A 63 -2.87 -6.25 2.44
C PHE A 63 -3.32 -5.48 3.68
N SER A 64 -2.35 -4.94 4.42
CA SER A 64 -2.64 -3.95 5.45
C SER A 64 -2.48 -2.55 4.87
N THR A 65 -3.29 -1.61 5.37
CA THR A 65 -3.18 -0.19 4.99
C THR A 65 -1.83 0.41 5.39
N GLN A 66 -1.23 -0.07 6.49
CA GLN A 66 0.11 0.31 6.91
C GLN A 66 1.16 -0.11 5.88
N ASP A 67 1.14 -1.37 5.44
CA ASP A 67 2.11 -1.89 4.45
C ASP A 67 1.97 -1.19 3.09
N LEU A 68 0.74 -0.88 2.68
CA LEU A 68 0.48 -0.10 1.45
C LEU A 68 1.04 1.32 1.56
N PHE A 69 0.86 1.97 2.72
CA PHE A 69 1.40 3.29 3.00
C PHE A 69 2.94 3.29 2.99
N ASP A 70 3.57 2.39 3.75
CA ASP A 70 5.03 2.28 3.85
C ASP A 70 5.67 2.02 2.48
N TRP A 71 5.04 1.17 1.66
CA TRP A 71 5.50 0.92 0.30
C TRP A 71 5.36 2.17 -0.58
N ALA A 72 4.20 2.84 -0.55
CA ALA A 72 3.97 4.05 -1.34
C ALA A 72 4.96 5.17 -0.99
N MET A 73 5.20 5.38 0.31
CA MET A 73 6.19 6.34 0.78
C MET A 73 7.62 5.97 0.32
N SER A 74 7.99 4.69 0.38
CA SER A 74 9.28 4.20 -0.12
C SER A 74 9.47 4.45 -1.63
N LEU A 75 8.39 4.61 -2.41
CA LEU A 75 8.49 5.01 -3.82
C LEU A 75 8.83 6.50 -3.95
N THR A 76 8.18 7.35 -3.15
CA THR A 76 8.40 8.80 -3.20
C THR A 76 9.83 9.19 -2.83
N GLU A 77 10.42 8.53 -1.84
CA GLU A 77 11.81 8.74 -1.41
C GLU A 77 12.84 8.31 -2.47
N ARG A 78 12.48 7.38 -3.37
CA ARG A 78 13.38 6.93 -4.46
C ARG A 78 13.38 7.84 -5.67
N THR A 79 12.37 8.69 -5.80
CA THR A 79 12.21 9.63 -6.91
C THR A 79 12.61 11.06 -6.57
N ALA A 80 13.03 11.31 -5.32
CA ALA A 80 13.49 12.61 -4.83
C ALA A 80 15.02 12.75 -4.85
#